data_AF-A0AAN8MMA6-F1
#
_entry.id   AF-A0AAN8MMA6-F1
#
_cell.length_a   1.000
_cell.length_b   1.000
_cell.length_c   1.000
_cell.angle_alpha   90.00
_cell.angle_beta   90.00
_cell.angle_gamma   90.00
#
_symmetry.space_group_name_H-M   'P 1'
#
loop_
_entity.id
_entity.type
_entity.pdbx_description
1 polymer ?
#
loop_
_entity_poly.entity_id
_entity_poly.type
_entity_poly.pdbx_seq_one_letter_code
_entity_poly.pdbx_strand_id
1 'polypeptide(L)'
;MPVSYTYDYKSTQSTSTPQGTSSRTVHATPSGTTISSTQQPAGGQATTQTQHYPAGGNQGASEPETLSKEEAERRYLEAMEDEYAKREGGA
;
A
#
# COMPACT_ATOMS: atom_id res chain seq x y z
N MET A 1 -10.96 19.83 -22.97
CA MET A 1 -10.64 18.39 -23.07
C MET A 1 -10.52 17.86 -21.65
N PRO A 2 -11.17 16.75 -21.25
CA PRO A 2 -10.97 16.18 -19.93
C PRO A 2 -9.55 15.62 -19.80
N VAL A 3 -8.89 15.91 -18.68
CA VAL A 3 -7.55 15.38 -18.37
C VAL A 3 -7.74 14.05 -17.65
N SER A 4 -7.29 12.95 -18.25
CA SER A 4 -7.29 11.63 -17.60
C SER A 4 -6.00 11.47 -16.81
N TYR A 5 -6.11 11.39 -15.49
CA TYR A 5 -4.99 11.06 -14.62
C TYR A 5 -4.86 9.53 -14.53
N THR A 6 -3.79 8.98 -15.09
CA THR A 6 -3.40 7.59 -14.86
C THR A 6 -2.52 7.55 -13.61
N TYR A 7 -3.03 6.98 -12.52
CA TYR A 7 -2.25 6.77 -11.30
C TYR A 7 -1.51 5.42 -11.41
N ASP A 8 -0.18 5.47 -11.52
CA ASP A 8 0.70 4.31 -11.39
C ASP A 8 1.37 4.39 -10.01
N TYR A 9 1.19 3.36 -9.19
CA TYR A 9 1.76 3.30 -7.86
C TYR A 9 2.70 2.12 -7.74
N LYS A 10 3.93 2.41 -7.34
CA LYS A 10 4.96 1.40 -7.06
C LYS A 10 5.48 1.60 -5.66
N SER A 11 5.39 0.54 -4.86
CA SER A 11 5.97 0.50 -3.53
C SER A 11 6.80 -0.75 -3.39
N THR A 12 7.99 -0.62 -2.82
CA THR A 12 8.84 -1.75 -2.49
C THR A 12 9.28 -1.61 -1.05
N GLN A 13 9.01 -2.64 -0.26
CA GLN A 13 9.47 -2.76 1.11
C GLN A 13 10.41 -3.94 1.18
N SER A 14 11.55 -3.77 1.84
CA SER A 14 12.49 -4.85 2.09
C SER A 14 12.96 -4.80 3.52
N THR A 15 13.03 -5.95 4.17
CA THR A 15 13.52 -6.13 5.52
C THR A 15 14.62 -7.18 5.49
N SER A 16 15.72 -6.91 6.18
CA SER A 16 16.83 -7.86 6.30
C SER A 16 17.13 -8.06 7.77
N THR A 17 17.11 -9.31 8.20
CA THR A 17 17.44 -9.75 9.55
C THR A 17 18.53 -10.81 9.50
N PRO A 18 19.18 -11.15 10.62
CA PRO A 18 20.10 -12.28 10.68
C PRO A 18 19.49 -13.62 10.25
N GLN A 19 18.15 -13.74 10.31
CA GLN A 19 17.39 -14.92 9.92
C GLN A 19 17.10 -14.98 8.41
N GLY A 20 17.28 -13.87 7.67
CA GLY A 20 17.04 -13.82 6.22
C GLY A 20 16.63 -12.44 5.71
N THR A 21 16.34 -12.37 4.42
CA THR A 21 15.87 -11.16 3.74
C THR A 21 14.47 -11.40 3.17
N SER A 22 13.56 -10.48 3.44
CA SER A 22 12.21 -10.47 2.87
C SER A 22 12.03 -9.19 2.06
N SER A 23 11.45 -9.29 0.88
CA SER A 23 11.13 -8.18 0.01
C SER A 23 9.71 -8.31 -0.52
N ARG A 24 9.00 -7.19 -0.64
CA ARG A 24 7.66 -7.11 -1.18
C ARG A 24 7.54 -5.89 -2.07
N THR A 25 7.15 -6.11 -3.31
CA THR A 25 6.88 -5.07 -4.30
C THR A 25 5.41 -5.10 -4.64
N VAL A 26 4.76 -3.95 -4.52
CA VAL A 26 3.38 -3.72 -4.96
C VAL A 26 3.42 -2.75 -6.13
N HIS A 27 2.80 -3.15 -7.23
CA HIS A 27 2.62 -2.32 -8.41
C HIS A 27 1.14 -2.24 -8.75
N ALA A 28 0.52 -1.10 -8.46
CA ALA A 28 -0.88 -0.84 -8.75
C ALA A 28 -1.00 0.07 -9.98
N THR A 29 -1.79 -0.39 -10.93
CA THR A 29 -2.09 0.28 -12.19
C THR A 29 -3.61 0.40 -12.35
N PRO A 30 -4.11 1.26 -13.24
CA PRO A 30 -5.53 1.31 -13.55
C PRO A 30 -6.10 -0.05 -14.04
N SER A 31 -5.26 -0.93 -14.57
CA SER A 31 -5.63 -2.28 -15.02
C SER A 31 -5.63 -3.36 -13.91
N GLY A 32 -5.04 -3.07 -12.75
CA GLY A 32 -4.93 -4.04 -11.66
C GLY A 32 -3.69 -3.84 -10.78
N THR A 33 -3.57 -4.68 -9.75
CA THR A 33 -2.49 -4.67 -8.77
C THR A 33 -1.68 -5.96 -8.85
N THR A 34 -0.37 -5.84 -9.02
CA THR A 34 0.58 -6.95 -8.93
C THR A 34 1.34 -6.86 -7.62
N ILE A 35 1.38 -7.95 -6.86
CA ILE A 35 2.19 -8.08 -5.65
C ILE A 35 3.25 -9.16 -5.90
N SER A 36 4.51 -8.81 -5.78
CA SER A 36 5.62 -9.76 -5.77
C SER A 36 6.24 -9.79 -4.38
N SER A 37 6.38 -10.96 -3.78
CA SER A 37 7.09 -11.14 -2.51
C SER A 37 8.22 -12.13 -2.70
N THR A 38 9.41 -11.78 -2.23
CA THR A 38 10.58 -12.66 -2.22
C THR A 38 11.03 -12.84 -0.78
N GLN A 39 11.21 -14.08 -0.36
CA GLN A 39 11.76 -14.42 0.95
C GLN A 39 12.98 -15.31 0.77
N GLN A 40 14.08 -14.91 1.38
CA GLN A 40 15.32 -15.65 1.37
C GLN A 40 15.76 -15.92 2.82
N PRO A 41 15.61 -17.15 3.32
CA PRO A 41 16.12 -17.51 4.64
C PRO A 41 17.66 -17.53 4.66
N ALA A 42 18.25 -17.29 5.83
CA ALA A 42 19.70 -17.32 6.01
C ALA A 42 20.26 -18.73 5.72
N GLY A 43 21.06 -18.84 4.65
CA GLY A 43 21.66 -20.10 4.20
C GLY A 43 20.76 -20.99 3.35
N GLY A 44 19.56 -20.53 2.97
CA GLY A 44 18.64 -21.25 2.09
C GLY A 44 18.42 -20.56 0.73
N GLN A 45 17.61 -21.18 -0.13
CA GLN A 45 17.25 -20.63 -1.44
C GLN A 45 16.16 -19.57 -1.31
N ALA A 46 16.24 -18.54 -2.15
CA ALA A 46 15.18 -17.53 -2.25
C ALA A 46 13.91 -18.14 -2.87
N THR A 47 12.76 -17.85 -2.26
CA THR A 47 11.44 -18.17 -2.79
C THR A 47 10.75 -16.89 -3.22
N THR A 48 10.28 -16.85 -4.45
CA THR A 48 9.52 -15.71 -5.00
C THR A 48 8.09 -16.13 -5.29
N GLN A 49 7.12 -15.33 -4.84
CA GLN A 49 5.70 -15.48 -5.11
C GLN A 49 5.18 -14.21 -5.77
N THR A 50 4.49 -14.36 -6.89
CA THR A 50 3.85 -13.24 -7.60
C THR A 50 2.36 -13.49 -7.68
N GLN A 51 1.56 -12.50 -7.29
CA GLN A 51 0.11 -12.50 -7.36
C GLN A 51 -0.36 -11.29 -8.18
N HIS A 52 -1.30 -11.52 -9.10
CA HIS A 52 -1.88 -10.49 -9.94
C HIS A 52 -3.38 -10.40 -9.70
N TYR A 53 -3.85 -9.17 -9.48
CA TYR A 53 -5.23 -8.86 -9.15
C TYR A 53 -5.81 -7.88 -10.18
N PRO A 54 -6.76 -8.30 -11.04
CA PRO A 54 -7.31 -7.43 -12.07
C PRO A 54 -8.18 -6.31 -11.49
N ALA A 55 -8.16 -5.13 -12.11
CA ALA A 55 -9.05 -4.03 -11.76
C ALA A 55 -10.52 -4.44 -12.01
N GLY A 56 -11.36 -4.32 -10.99
CA GLY A 56 -12.77 -4.75 -11.01
C GLY A 56 -13.03 -6.09 -10.31
N GLY A 57 -12.01 -6.77 -9.83
CA GLY A 57 -12.14 -7.91 -8.93
C GLY A 57 -12.38 -7.44 -7.49
N ASN A 58 -13.52 -7.81 -6.91
CA ASN A 58 -13.87 -7.55 -5.52
C ASN A 58 -12.81 -8.17 -4.59
N GLN A 59 -11.86 -7.38 -4.10
CA GLN A 59 -10.83 -7.86 -3.18
C GLN A 59 -10.80 -7.02 -1.91
N GLY A 60 -11.45 -7.57 -0.89
CA GLY A 60 -11.26 -7.15 0.49
C GLY A 60 -9.78 -7.20 0.85
N ALA A 61 -9.24 -6.02 1.15
CA ALA A 61 -8.27 -5.73 2.19
C ALA A 61 -7.47 -6.93 2.73
N SER A 62 -6.59 -7.48 1.90
CA SER A 62 -5.44 -8.21 2.40
C SER A 62 -4.31 -7.20 2.55
N GLU A 63 -4.35 -6.42 3.63
CA GLU A 63 -3.21 -5.65 4.15
C GLU A 63 -2.42 -6.55 5.10
N PRO A 64 -1.21 -6.99 4.72
CA PRO A 64 -0.16 -7.30 5.67
C PRO A 64 0.66 -6.03 5.93
N GLU A 65 0.79 -5.73 7.22
CA GLU A 65 1.91 -5.03 7.89
C GLU A 65 1.67 -3.59 8.39
N THR A 66 1.26 -3.54 9.67
CA THR A 66 1.89 -2.76 10.76
C THR A 66 1.95 -1.22 10.68
N LEU A 67 0.80 -0.58 10.46
CA LEU A 67 0.35 0.49 11.36
C LEU A 67 -1.04 0.05 11.83
N SER A 68 -1.33 0.04 13.14
CA SER A 68 -2.69 -0.29 13.59
C SER A 68 -3.64 0.63 12.83
N LYS A 69 -4.61 0.08 12.07
CA LYS A 69 -5.52 0.84 11.20
C LYS A 69 -6.09 2.09 11.89
N GLU A 70 -6.26 1.99 13.19
CA GLU A 70 -6.66 3.05 14.11
C GLU A 70 -5.77 4.33 14.07
N GLU A 71 -4.45 4.21 13.89
CA GLU A 71 -3.56 5.38 13.83
C GLU A 71 -3.66 6.12 12.49
N ALA A 72 -3.82 5.36 11.40
CA ALA A 72 -3.97 5.91 10.06
C ALA A 72 -5.36 6.55 9.90
N GLU A 73 -6.41 5.90 10.41
CA GLU A 73 -7.78 6.43 10.43
C GLU A 73 -7.87 7.70 11.28
N ARG A 74 -7.22 7.74 12.46
CA ARG A 74 -7.21 8.93 13.32
C ARG A 74 -6.54 10.14 12.66
N ARG A 75 -5.38 9.97 12.02
CA ARG A 75 -4.70 11.06 11.30
C ARG A 75 -5.50 11.54 10.08
N TYR A 76 -6.23 10.63 9.44
CA TYR A 76 -7.08 10.97 8.30
C TYR A 76 -8.33 11.75 8.73
N LEU A 77 -8.95 11.41 9.87
CA LEU A 77 -10.06 12.17 10.45
C LEU A 77 -9.64 13.59 10.89
N GLU A 78 -8.49 13.71 11.58
CA GLU A 78 -7.98 14.99 12.07
C GLU A 78 -7.66 15.97 10.92
N ALA A 79 -7.11 15.45 9.82
CA ALA A 79 -6.85 16.24 8.60
C ALA A 79 -8.13 16.70 7.89
N MET A 80 -9.24 15.98 8.02
CA MET A 80 -10.54 16.41 7.48
C MET A 80 -11.22 17.50 8.32
N GLU A 81 -11.04 17.46 9.64
CA GLU A 81 -11.66 18.41 10.55
C GLU A 81 -11.04 19.81 10.42
N ASP A 82 -9.72 19.88 10.19
CA ASP A 82 -8.98 21.13 9.97
C ASP A 82 -9.38 21.88 8.68
N GLU A 83 -9.86 21.17 7.64
CA GLU A 83 -10.34 21.79 6.40
C GLU A 83 -11.75 22.40 6.56
N TYR A 84 -12.59 21.87 7.44
CA TYR A 84 -13.92 22.42 7.72
C TYR A 84 -13.86 23.72 8.53
N ALA A 85 -12.89 23.85 9.45
CA ALA A 85 -12.73 25.06 10.27
C ALA A 85 -12.21 26.29 9.50
N LYS A 86 -11.51 26.09 8.36
CA LYS A 86 -10.97 27.19 7.55
C LYS A 86 -11.93 27.74 6.51
N ARG A 87 -13.06 27.07 6.25
CA ARG A 87 -14.04 27.47 5.23
C ARG A 87 -15.40 27.90 5.80
N GLU A 88 -15.53 28.07 7.10
CA GLU A 88 -16.61 28.86 7.70
C GLU A 88 -15.93 29.96 8.51
N GLY A 89 -16.06 31.21 8.06
CA GLY A 89 -15.64 32.33 8.87
C GLY A 89 -16.43 32.37 10.18
N GLY A 90 -15.70 32.59 11.28
CA GLY A 90 -16.03 33.65 12.22
C GLY A 90 -17.14 33.41 13.24
N ALA A 91 -16.72 33.09 14.47
CA ALA A 91 -17.14 33.80 15.68
C ALA A 91 -15.89 34.07 16.53
#